data_AF-A0AAW7YTI7-F1
#
_entry.id   AF-A0AAW7YTI7-F1
#
_cell.length_a   1.000
_cell.length_b   1.000
_cell.length_c   1.000
_cell.angle_alpha   90.00
_cell.angle_beta   90.00
_cell.angle_gamma   90.00
#
_symmetry.space_group_name_H-M   'P 1'
#
loop_
_entity.id
_entity.type
_entity.pdbx_description
1 polymer ?
#
loop_
_entity_poly.entity_id
_entity_poly.type
_entity_poly.pdbx_seq_one_letter_code
_entity_poly.pdbx_strand_id
1 'polypeptide(L)' 'CEALCYPGLITLAKQLKIELKGVTLDDDGICPNSLLNHIEKYHPKALYLTPTLQNPTTAIMSQQRRQQIIDICQQHQVII' A
#
# COMPACT_ATOMS: atom_id res chain seq x y z
N CYS A 1 -0.25 1.12 -4.07
CA CYS A 1 -1.40 1.09 -3.13
C CYS A 1 -1.76 -0.36 -2.86
N GLU A 2 -2.70 -0.62 -1.95
CA GLU A 2 -3.29 -1.94 -1.77
C GLU A 2 -3.85 -2.50 -3.09
N ALA A 3 -3.76 -3.80 -3.35
CA ALA A 3 -4.31 -4.42 -4.56
C ALA A 3 -5.85 -4.35 -4.61
N LEU A 4 -6.49 -4.52 -3.44
CA LEU A 4 -7.89 -4.19 -3.21
C LEU A 4 -7.94 -2.84 -2.53
N CYS A 5 -8.13 -1.76 -3.29
CA CYS A 5 -7.99 -0.40 -2.78
C CYS A 5 -9.34 0.33 -2.69
N TYR A 6 -9.40 1.33 -1.83
CA TYR A 6 -10.53 2.26 -1.74
C TYR A 6 -10.96 2.80 -3.12
N PRO A 7 -12.22 2.60 -3.55
CA PRO A 7 -12.69 3.01 -4.89
C PRO A 7 -12.55 4.49 -5.21
N GLY A 8 -12.60 5.36 -4.18
CA GLY A 8 -12.39 6.80 -4.35
C GLY A 8 -10.97 7.12 -4.82
N LEU A 9 -9.95 6.43 -4.30
CA LEU A 9 -8.57 6.58 -4.78
C LEU A 9 -8.45 6.11 -6.23
N ILE A 10 -9.05 4.96 -6.58
CA ILE A 10 -8.98 4.42 -7.94
C ILE A 10 -9.57 5.41 -8.95
N THR A 11 -10.72 6.00 -8.60
CA THR A 11 -11.38 7.01 -9.43
C THR A 11 -10.51 8.25 -9.61
N LEU A 12 -9.96 8.78 -8.50
CA LEU A 12 -9.11 9.97 -8.52
C LEU A 12 -7.82 9.74 -9.30
N ALA A 13 -7.16 8.60 -9.11
CA ALA A 13 -5.93 8.24 -9.82
C ALA A 13 -6.15 8.16 -11.33
N LYS A 14 -7.28 7.56 -11.78
CA LYS A 14 -7.66 7.54 -13.20
C LYS A 14 -7.84 8.95 -13.77
N GLN A 15 -8.54 9.83 -13.06
CA GLN A 15 -8.74 11.22 -13.48
C GLN A 15 -7.43 12.00 -13.60
N LEU A 16 -6.51 11.79 -12.65
CA LEU A 16 -5.20 12.44 -12.61
C LEU A 16 -4.14 11.75 -13.47
N LYS A 17 -4.50 10.66 -14.18
CA LYS A 17 -3.56 9.80 -14.95
C LYS A 17 -2.37 9.29 -14.11
N ILE A 18 -2.61 9.05 -12.82
CA ILE A 18 -1.65 8.42 -11.92
C ILE A 18 -1.81 6.90 -12.04
N GLU A 19 -0.72 6.22 -12.36
CA GLU A 19 -0.72 4.77 -12.43
C GLU A 19 -0.66 4.15 -11.02
N LEU A 20 -1.64 3.32 -10.68
CA LEU A 20 -1.66 2.58 -9.43
C LEU A 20 -1.03 1.19 -9.62
N LYS A 21 -0.02 0.88 -8.80
CA LYS A 21 0.55 -0.47 -8.68
C LYS A 21 -0.02 -1.13 -7.43
N GLY A 22 -0.80 -2.19 -7.62
CA GLY A 22 -1.47 -2.92 -6.56
C GLY A 22 -0.54 -3.91 -5.88
N VAL A 23 -0.22 -3.64 -4.61
CA VAL A 23 0.61 -4.51 -3.77
C VAL A 23 -0.26 -5.60 -3.14
N THR A 24 0.25 -6.83 -3.13
CA THR A 24 -0.45 -7.99 -2.55
C THR A 24 -0.80 -7.77 -1.09
N LEU A 25 -1.96 -8.27 -0.69
CA LEU A 25 -2.46 -8.24 0.68
C LEU A 25 -2.58 -9.65 1.26
N ASP A 26 -2.43 -9.76 2.57
CA ASP A 26 -2.86 -10.87 3.41
C ASP A 26 -3.88 -10.38 4.46
N ASP A 27 -4.27 -11.22 5.40
CA ASP A 27 -5.24 -10.88 6.46
C ASP A 27 -4.77 -9.73 7.37
N ASP A 28 -3.46 -9.42 7.36
CA ASP A 28 -2.85 -8.33 8.11
C ASP A 28 -2.58 -7.10 7.22
N GLY A 29 -3.12 -7.07 5.99
CA GLY A 29 -2.96 -5.97 5.03
C GLY A 29 -1.77 -6.18 4.09
N ILE A 30 -1.02 -5.11 3.77
CA ILE A 30 0.05 -5.17 2.77
C ILE A 30 1.13 -6.19 3.16
N CYS A 31 1.50 -7.08 2.23
CA CYS A 31 2.62 -8.01 2.41
C CYS A 31 3.97 -7.29 2.25
N PRO A 32 4.86 -7.26 3.27
CA PRO A 32 6.16 -6.56 3.22
C PRO A 32 7.03 -6.99 2.03
N ASN A 33 7.13 -8.29 1.77
CA ASN A 33 7.93 -8.80 0.63
C ASN A 33 7.36 -8.36 -0.72
N SER A 34 6.03 -8.30 -0.85
CA SER A 34 5.39 -7.79 -2.07
C SER A 34 5.66 -6.29 -2.24
N LEU A 35 5.65 -5.52 -1.14
CA LEU A 35 5.98 -4.10 -1.15
C LEU A 35 7.42 -3.87 -1.61
N LEU A 36 8.40 -4.59 -1.06
CA LEU A 36 9.81 -4.48 -1.46
C LEU A 36 9.98 -4.74 -2.97
N ASN A 37 9.43 -5.83 -3.48
CA ASN A 37 9.46 -6.14 -4.91
C ASN A 37 8.84 -5.03 -5.77
N HIS A 38 7.77 -4.38 -5.29
CA HIS A 38 7.15 -3.25 -5.98
C HIS A 38 8.01 -2.00 -5.95
N ILE A 39 8.69 -1.72 -4.83
CA ILE A 39 9.60 -0.58 -4.69
C ILE A 39 10.77 -0.72 -5.66
N GLU A 40 11.40 -1.90 -5.70
CA GLU A 40 12.52 -2.20 -6.60
C GLU A 40 12.11 -2.11 -8.08
N LYS A 41 10.93 -2.62 -8.43
CA LYS A 41 10.48 -2.69 -9.82
C LYS A 41 9.95 -1.38 -10.37
N TYR A 42 9.24 -0.59 -9.56
CA TYR A 42 8.47 0.56 -10.03
C TYR A 42 8.95 1.91 -9.48
N HIS A 43 9.84 1.93 -8.48
CA HIS A 43 10.33 3.13 -7.81
C HIS A 43 9.21 4.15 -7.45
N PRO A 44 8.16 3.71 -6.73
CA PRO A 44 7.01 4.56 -6.42
C PRO A 44 7.41 5.72 -5.50
N LYS A 45 6.76 6.87 -5.69
CA LYS A 45 6.94 8.06 -4.83
C LYS A 45 6.16 7.98 -3.52
N ALA A 46 5.04 7.26 -3.53
CA ALA A 46 4.14 7.16 -2.38
C ALA A 46 3.44 5.81 -2.31
N LEU A 47 3.10 5.40 -1.09
CA LEU A 47 2.26 4.27 -0.76
C LEU A 47 0.97 4.78 -0.11
N TYR A 48 -0.17 4.43 -0.71
CA TYR A 48 -1.48 4.60 -0.09
C TYR A 48 -1.97 3.26 0.46
N LEU A 49 -2.45 3.25 1.71
CA LEU A 49 -3.07 2.10 2.36
C LEU A 49 -4.08 2.53 3.42
N THR A 50 -4.93 1.61 3.86
CA THR A 50 -5.94 1.84 4.91
C THR A 50 -5.69 0.87 6.07
N PRO A 51 -4.91 1.26 7.10
CA PRO A 51 -4.40 0.31 8.10
C PRO A 51 -5.45 -0.16 9.12
N THR A 52 -6.57 0.56 9.23
CA THR A 52 -7.68 0.23 10.13
C THR A 52 -8.97 0.20 9.32
N LEU A 53 -9.72 -0.89 9.41
CA LEU A 53 -10.95 -1.10 8.64
C LEU A 53 -10.71 -0.89 7.14
N GLN A 54 -9.75 -1.64 6.61
CA GLN A 54 -9.33 -1.60 5.22
C GLN A 54 -10.54 -1.72 4.28
N ASN A 55 -10.62 -0.91 3.22
CA ASN A 55 -11.72 -0.99 2.26
C ASN A 55 -11.28 -1.79 1.01
N PRO A 56 -11.90 -2.95 0.69
CA PRO A 56 -13.20 -3.45 1.16
C PRO A 56 -13.14 -4.57 2.22
N THR A 57 -11.96 -5.00 2.64
CA THR A 57 -11.79 -6.27 3.40
C THR A 57 -12.15 -6.17 4.88
N THR A 58 -12.26 -4.96 5.42
CA THR A 58 -12.36 -4.60 6.85
C THR A 58 -11.18 -5.04 7.71
N ALA A 59 -10.10 -5.53 7.10
CA ALA A 59 -8.90 -5.95 7.82
C ALA A 59 -8.31 -4.81 8.67
N ILE A 60 -7.70 -5.18 9.80
CA ILE A 60 -7.01 -4.26 10.69
C ILE A 60 -5.57 -4.74 10.79
N MET A 61 -4.67 -3.91 10.26
CA MET A 61 -3.24 -4.17 10.30
C MET A 61 -2.73 -4.09 11.74
N SER A 62 -2.05 -5.14 12.17
CA SER A 62 -1.37 -5.28 13.45
C SER A 62 -0.31 -4.19 13.64
N GLN A 63 0.03 -3.87 14.89
CA GLN A 63 1.10 -2.91 15.17
C GLN A 63 2.44 -3.35 14.59
N GLN A 64 2.74 -4.65 14.65
CA GLN A 64 3.95 -5.22 14.07
C GLN A 64 4.00 -4.98 12.56
N ARG A 65 2.91 -5.24 11.84
CA ARG A 65 2.86 -5.02 10.40
C ARG A 65 2.99 -3.55 10.04
N ARG A 66 2.34 -2.65 10.78
CA ARG A 66 2.50 -1.19 10.58
C ARG A 66 3.96 -0.78 10.69
N GLN A 67 4.67 -1.27 11.71
CA GLN A 67 6.09 -0.96 11.90
C GLN A 67 6.94 -1.47 10.73
N GLN A 68 6.72 -2.71 10.28
CA GLN A 68 7.43 -3.28 9.12
C GLN A 68 7.25 -2.44 7.86
N ILE A 69 6.03 -1.97 7.59
CA ILE A 69 5.74 -1.13 6.42
C ILE A 69 6.39 0.26 6.57
N ILE A 70 6.35 0.86 7.76
CA ILE A 70 7.03 2.14 8.03
C ILE A 70 8.54 2.01 7.81
N ASP A 71 9.17 0.96 8.35
CA ASP A 71 10.61 0.74 8.23
C ASP A 71 11.02 0.61 6.76
N ILE A 72 10.27 -0.17 5.97
CA ILE A 72 10.49 -0.31 4.53
C ILE A 72 10.34 1.04 3.81
N CYS A 73 9.25 1.78 4.07
CA CYS A 73 9.02 3.08 3.44
C CYS A 73 10.12 4.10 3.78
N GLN A 74 10.59 4.13 5.03
CA GLN A 74 11.70 4.99 5.45
C GLN A 74 13.02 4.62 4.77
N GLN A 75 13.38 3.33 4.77
CA GLN A 75 14.62 2.84 4.15
C GLN A 75 14.69 3.15 2.65
N HIS A 76 13.55 3.11 1.97
CA HIS A 76 13.46 3.31 0.53
C HIS A 76 12.94 4.69 0.11
N GLN A 77 12.78 5.63 1.05
CA GLN A 77 12.33 7.00 0.80
C GLN A 77 10.96 7.08 0.09
N VAL A 78 10.05 6.17 0.42
CA VAL A 78 8.67 6.16 -0.07
C VAL A 78 7.78 6.87 0.93
N ILE A 79 7.02 7.86 0.48
CA ILE A 79 6.05 8.56 1.35
C ILE A 79 4.88 7.63 1.68
N ILE A 80 4.44 7.60 2.92
CA ILE A 80 3.32 6.79 3.40
C ILE A 80 2.41 7.60 4.32
#